data_AF-A0A2G9TFQ7-F1
#
_entry.id   AF-A0A2G9TFQ7-F1
#
_cell.length_a   1.000
_cell.length_b   1.000
_cell.length_c   1.000
_cell.angle_alpha   90.00
_cell.angle_beta   90.00
_cell.angle_gamma   90.00
#
_symmetry.space_group_name_H-M   'P 1'
#
loop_
_entity.id
_entity.type
_entity.pdbx_description
1 polymer ?
#
loop_
_entity_poly.entity_id
_entity_poly.type
_entity_poly.pdbx_seq_one_letter_code
_entity_poly.pdbx_strand_id
1 'polypeptide(L)'
;NIGYVMTGLMECVGASRKVFEYMYREPEIPNDGELKPPVTGRIEFKDVDFTYPSRPNNKVLKGLDLVIEAGRTTALVGPSGGGKSSIVSLIQHFYEPTSGDITIDGVNIKDISHSFYHQRIALVAQEPVLYNGSVRYNILYGCEWATEEDMLRASKTANVHNFVTELEKGYDTNCGEKGVQMS
;
A
#
# COMPACT_ATOMS: atom_id res chain seq x y z
N ASN A 1 4.04 -3.18 -53.18
CA ASN A 1 2.97 -2.15 -53.19
C ASN A 1 3.16 -1.27 -51.96
N ILE A 2 3.57 -0.01 -52.14
CA ILE A 2 3.91 0.92 -51.04
C ILE A 2 2.71 1.21 -50.12
N GLY A 3 1.48 1.19 -50.66
CA GLY A 3 0.27 1.45 -49.87
C GLY A 3 0.07 0.44 -48.74
N TYR A 4 0.31 -0.84 -48.99
CA TYR A 4 0.20 -1.90 -47.97
C TYR A 4 1.19 -1.70 -46.81
N VAL A 5 2.43 -1.31 -47.13
CA VAL A 5 3.47 -1.05 -46.13
C VAL A 5 3.12 0.19 -45.29
N MET A 6 2.61 1.26 -45.91
CA MET A 6 2.21 2.48 -45.21
C MET A 6 1.02 2.24 -44.27
N THR A 7 0.04 1.43 -44.66
CA THR A 7 -1.08 1.05 -43.77
C THR A 7 -0.58 0.31 -42.54
N GLY A 8 0.26 -0.72 -42.71
CA GLY A 8 0.82 -1.46 -41.58
C GLY A 8 1.66 -0.57 -40.64
N LEU A 9 2.43 0.38 -41.20
CA LEU A 9 3.20 1.34 -40.41
C LEU A 9 2.29 2.26 -39.58
N MET A 10 1.19 2.75 -40.16
CA MET A 10 0.21 3.58 -39.42
C MET A 10 -0.52 2.81 -38.32
N GLU A 11 -0.83 1.53 -38.53
CA GLU A 11 -1.38 0.65 -37.49
C GLU A 11 -0.40 0.48 -36.33
N CYS A 12 0.89 0.26 -36.61
CA CYS A 12 1.93 0.20 -35.59
C CYS A 12 2.05 1.51 -34.80
N VAL A 13 2.02 2.67 -35.48
CA VAL A 13 2.05 3.98 -34.81
C VAL A 13 0.83 4.14 -33.89
N GLY A 14 -0.37 3.81 -34.38
CA GLY A 14 -1.60 3.88 -33.59
C GLY A 14 -1.57 2.97 -32.35
N ALA A 15 -1.10 1.73 -32.50
CA ALA A 15 -0.97 0.77 -31.40
C ALA A 15 0.08 1.21 -30.36
N SER A 16 1.22 1.76 -30.82
CA SER A 16 2.32 2.18 -29.94
C SER A 16 1.99 3.40 -29.09
N ARG A 17 1.03 4.24 -29.51
CA ARG A 17 0.71 5.51 -28.84
C ARG A 17 0.36 5.35 -27.36
N LYS A 18 -0.53 4.40 -27.03
CA LYS A 18 -0.92 4.13 -25.64
C LYS A 18 0.23 3.57 -24.80
N VAL A 19 1.12 2.78 -25.41
CA VAL A 19 2.31 2.25 -24.74
C VAL A 19 3.24 3.38 -24.32
N PHE A 20 3.54 4.30 -25.26
CA PHE A 20 4.35 5.48 -24.97
C PHE A 20 3.68 6.43 -23.98
N GLU A 21 2.36 6.58 -24.04
CA GLU A 21 1.59 7.37 -23.07
C GLU A 21 1.78 6.88 -21.64
N TYR A 22 1.73 5.56 -21.39
CA TYR A 22 1.99 5.02 -20.06
C TYR A 22 3.47 5.04 -19.67
N MET A 23 4.37 4.76 -20.61
CA MET A 23 5.80 4.70 -20.35
C MET A 23 6.40 6.06 -19.99
N TYR A 24 5.88 7.14 -20.56
CA TYR A 24 6.34 8.51 -20.28
C TYR A 24 5.47 9.25 -19.26
N ARG A 25 4.47 8.59 -18.66
CA ARG A 25 3.64 9.21 -17.64
C ARG A 25 4.46 9.35 -16.35
N GLU A 26 4.62 10.57 -15.87
CA GLU A 26 5.17 10.82 -14.55
C GLU A 26 4.09 10.64 -13.47
N PRO A 27 4.41 9.98 -12.34
CA PRO A 27 3.49 9.87 -11.22
C PRO A 27 3.29 11.24 -10.56
N GLU A 28 2.07 11.51 -10.13
CA GLU A 28 1.75 12.77 -9.42
C GLU A 28 2.39 12.81 -8.03
N ILE A 29 2.54 11.64 -7.40
CA ILE A 29 3.23 11.45 -6.13
C ILE A 29 4.56 10.74 -6.44
N PRO A 30 5.69 11.46 -6.51
CA PRO A 30 6.98 10.85 -6.71
C PRO A 30 7.43 10.09 -5.46
N ASN A 31 8.15 8.99 -5.65
CA ASN A 31 8.77 8.23 -4.56
C ASN A 31 10.23 8.65 -4.38
N ASP A 32 10.48 9.95 -4.28
CA ASP A 32 11.81 10.59 -4.29
C ASP A 32 12.34 10.95 -2.91
N GLY A 33 11.56 10.74 -1.84
CA GLY A 33 12.05 10.84 -0.47
C GLY A 33 13.31 9.99 -0.23
N GLU A 34 14.27 10.54 0.51
CA GLU A 34 15.57 9.89 0.74
C GLU A 34 15.83 9.60 2.23
N LEU A 35 15.10 10.24 3.13
CA LEU A 35 15.37 10.15 4.56
C LEU A 35 15.06 8.76 5.11
N LYS A 36 15.86 8.31 6.07
CA LYS A 36 15.67 7.07 6.83
C LYS A 36 15.79 7.34 8.33
N PRO A 37 14.89 8.17 8.89
CA PRO A 37 14.98 8.57 10.29
C PRO A 37 14.68 7.39 11.23
N PRO A 38 15.15 7.42 12.48
CA PRO A 38 14.63 6.52 13.51
C PRO A 38 13.12 6.75 13.67
N VAL A 39 12.35 5.65 13.78
CA VAL A 39 10.89 5.70 13.90
C VAL A 39 10.46 5.18 15.27
N THR A 40 9.84 6.04 16.07
CA THR A 40 9.18 5.69 17.34
C THR A 40 7.68 5.53 17.18
N GLY A 41 7.07 6.18 16.18
CA GLY A 41 5.68 5.96 15.77
C GLY A 41 4.68 7.02 16.22
N ARG A 42 5.14 8.23 16.58
CA ARG A 42 4.22 9.36 16.80
C ARG A 42 3.82 9.94 15.45
N ILE A 43 2.53 9.93 15.11
CA ILE A 43 2.01 10.48 13.84
C ILE A 43 1.22 11.75 14.13
N GLU A 44 1.44 12.80 13.34
CA GLU A 44 0.75 14.08 13.49
C GLU A 44 0.23 14.58 12.15
N PHE A 45 -1.06 14.87 12.11
CA PHE A 45 -1.76 15.61 11.06
C PHE A 45 -1.92 17.05 11.55
N LYS A 46 -1.53 18.00 10.71
CA LYS A 46 -1.63 19.43 11.00
C LYS A 46 -2.39 20.15 9.88
N ASP A 47 -3.58 20.66 10.21
CA ASP A 47 -4.49 21.36 9.30
C ASP A 47 -4.70 20.63 7.96
N VAL A 48 -4.92 19.31 8.03
CA VAL A 48 -4.93 18.46 6.85
C VAL A 48 -6.27 18.53 6.12
N ASP A 49 -6.21 18.98 4.88
CA ASP A 49 -7.30 18.90 3.91
C ASP A 49 -7.03 17.77 2.92
N PHE A 50 -8.08 17.04 2.52
CA PHE A 50 -7.91 15.97 1.55
C PHE A 50 -9.13 15.77 0.65
N THR A 51 -8.85 15.63 -0.65
CA THR A 51 -9.81 15.30 -1.71
C THR A 51 -9.22 14.23 -2.61
N TYR A 52 -9.98 13.18 -2.94
CA TYR A 52 -9.53 12.18 -3.89
C TYR A 52 -9.48 12.76 -5.32
N PRO A 53 -8.41 12.50 -6.11
CA PRO A 53 -8.32 12.95 -7.50
C PRO A 53 -9.48 12.48 -8.38
N SER A 54 -10.04 11.30 -8.09
CA SER A 54 -11.20 10.74 -8.80
C SER A 54 -12.52 11.47 -8.51
N ARG A 55 -12.58 12.30 -7.45
CA ARG A 55 -13.76 13.05 -7.00
C ARG A 55 -13.37 14.45 -6.53
N PRO A 56 -12.86 15.32 -7.41
CA PRO A 56 -12.24 16.61 -7.04
C PRO A 56 -13.22 17.60 -6.38
N ASN A 57 -14.52 17.42 -6.57
CA ASN A 57 -15.56 18.27 -5.99
C ASN A 57 -16.02 17.81 -4.59
N ASN A 58 -15.45 16.73 -4.05
CA ASN A 58 -15.86 16.16 -2.78
C ASN A 58 -14.71 16.12 -1.77
N LYS A 59 -14.59 17.20 -0.99
CA LYS A 59 -13.59 17.34 0.07
C LYS A 59 -13.91 16.41 1.25
N VAL A 60 -13.04 15.44 1.50
CA VAL A 60 -13.22 14.36 2.48
C VAL A 60 -12.75 14.78 3.87
N LEU A 61 -11.52 15.33 3.98
CA LEU A 61 -10.99 15.89 5.23
C LEU A 61 -10.92 17.42 5.10
N LYS A 62 -11.26 18.12 6.19
CA LYS A 62 -11.42 19.57 6.24
C LYS A 62 -10.69 20.12 7.47
N GLY A 63 -9.42 20.50 7.34
CA GLY A 63 -8.58 21.00 8.43
C GLY A 63 -8.45 20.01 9.58
N LEU A 64 -8.05 18.77 9.30
CA LEU A 64 -7.88 17.74 10.33
C LEU A 64 -6.59 17.97 11.10
N ASP A 65 -6.72 18.22 12.40
CA ASP A 65 -5.64 18.10 13.39
C ASP A 65 -5.81 16.80 14.18
N LEU A 66 -4.79 15.93 14.13
CA LEU A 66 -4.81 14.63 14.80
C LEU A 66 -3.41 14.24 15.24
N VAL A 67 -3.25 13.86 16.51
CA VAL A 67 -2.01 13.28 17.04
C VAL A 67 -2.27 11.85 17.48
N ILE A 68 -1.49 10.92 16.93
CA ILE A 68 -1.43 9.51 17.35
C ILE A 68 -0.12 9.33 18.11
N GLU A 69 -0.22 9.08 19.41
CA GLU A 69 0.95 8.94 20.29
C GLU A 69 1.65 7.59 20.09
N ALA A 70 2.98 7.60 20.13
CA ALA A 70 3.80 6.40 20.04
C ALA A 70 3.45 5.41 21.17
N GLY A 71 3.36 4.12 20.82
CA GLY A 71 3.07 3.04 21.76
C GLY A 71 1.64 2.99 22.29
N ARG A 72 0.71 3.80 21.74
CA ARG A 72 -0.71 3.76 22.10
C ARG A 72 -1.56 3.17 21.00
N THR A 73 -2.62 2.47 21.39
CA THR A 73 -3.68 2.05 20.48
C THR A 73 -4.70 3.17 20.33
N THR A 74 -4.81 3.73 19.13
CA THR A 74 -5.81 4.76 18.80
C THR A 74 -6.94 4.15 17.98
N ALA A 75 -8.19 4.44 18.37
CA ALA A 75 -9.37 4.02 17.65
C ALA A 75 -10.02 5.21 16.94
N LEU A 76 -10.25 5.08 15.62
CA LEU A 76 -11.00 6.05 14.82
C LEU A 76 -12.47 5.63 14.73
N VAL A 77 -13.37 6.42 15.31
CA VAL A 77 -14.81 6.12 15.37
C VAL A 77 -15.59 7.20 14.63
N GLY A 78 -16.61 6.79 13.88
CA GLY A 78 -17.47 7.72 13.14
C GLY A 78 -18.30 7.01 12.06
N PRO A 79 -19.26 7.71 11.44
CA PRO A 79 -20.17 7.14 10.45
C PRO A 79 -19.41 6.61 9.21
N SER A 80 -20.06 5.71 8.47
CA SER A 80 -19.55 5.30 7.16
C SER A 80 -19.37 6.53 6.25
N GLY A 81 -18.27 6.57 5.49
CA GLY A 81 -17.92 7.73 4.65
C GLY A 81 -17.28 8.91 5.38
N GLY A 82 -17.13 8.88 6.71
CA GLY A 82 -16.52 9.96 7.50
C GLY A 82 -15.00 10.13 7.38
N GLY A 83 -14.35 9.59 6.34
CA GLY A 83 -12.92 9.77 6.10
C GLY A 83 -11.96 8.87 6.88
N LYS A 84 -12.44 7.95 7.72
CA LYS A 84 -11.59 7.03 8.52
C LYS A 84 -10.58 6.26 7.67
N SER A 85 -11.04 5.61 6.60
CA SER A 85 -10.15 4.89 5.67
C SER A 85 -9.23 5.84 4.92
N SER A 86 -9.65 7.10 4.67
CA SER A 86 -8.78 8.11 4.07
C SER A 86 -7.63 8.50 5.00
N ILE A 87 -7.86 8.61 6.31
CA ILE A 87 -6.79 8.83 7.30
C ILE A 87 -5.77 7.68 7.21
N VAL A 88 -6.24 6.43 7.14
CA VAL A 88 -5.35 5.27 6.96
C VAL A 88 -4.57 5.36 5.65
N SER A 89 -5.22 5.68 4.52
CA SER A 89 -4.54 5.83 3.23
C SER A 89 -3.49 6.93 3.21
N LEU A 90 -3.74 8.03 3.94
CA LEU A 90 -2.80 9.14 4.10
C LEU A 90 -1.61 8.74 5.00
N ILE A 91 -1.86 7.99 6.08
CA ILE A 91 -0.76 7.40 6.88
C ILE A 91 0.07 6.44 6.02
N GLN A 92 -0.55 5.65 5.15
CA GLN A 92 0.17 4.77 4.23
C GLN A 92 0.89 5.52 3.10
N HIS A 93 0.78 6.85 3.04
CA HIS A 93 1.30 7.68 1.95
C HIS A 93 0.86 7.21 0.55
N PHE A 94 -0.34 6.63 0.43
CA PHE A 94 -0.93 6.27 -0.86
C PHE A 94 -1.51 7.49 -1.60
N TYR A 95 -1.76 8.55 -0.84
CA TYR A 95 -2.19 9.85 -1.34
C TYR A 95 -1.46 10.92 -0.55
N GLU A 96 -1.28 12.08 -1.17
CA GLU A 96 -0.86 13.29 -0.47
C GLU A 96 -2.09 14.12 -0.02
N PRO A 97 -1.99 14.82 1.11
CA PRO A 97 -3.00 15.80 1.49
C PRO A 97 -3.05 16.93 0.46
N THR A 98 -4.24 17.50 0.24
CA THR A 98 -4.41 18.67 -0.64
C THR A 98 -3.81 19.93 -0.01
N SER A 99 -3.82 20.01 1.33
CA SER A 99 -3.06 20.99 2.10
C SER A 99 -2.83 20.48 3.53
N GLY A 100 -1.93 21.12 4.26
CA GLY A 100 -1.48 20.67 5.57
C GLY A 100 -0.34 19.66 5.48
N ASP A 101 0.10 19.18 6.64
CA ASP A 101 1.26 18.30 6.75
C ASP A 101 0.93 17.05 7.55
N ILE A 102 1.55 15.93 7.15
CA ILE A 102 1.53 14.68 7.90
C ILE A 102 2.97 14.32 8.23
N THR A 103 3.25 14.13 9.51
CA THR A 103 4.60 13.81 9.98
C THR A 103 4.60 12.53 10.81
N ILE A 104 5.72 11.81 10.75
CA ILE A 104 6.05 10.73 11.68
C ILE A 104 7.30 11.14 12.45
N ASP A 105 7.18 11.18 13.78
CA ASP A 105 8.24 11.62 14.70
C ASP A 105 8.82 13.01 14.34
N GLY A 106 7.98 13.89 13.79
CA GLY A 106 8.34 15.25 13.38
C GLY A 106 8.97 15.37 11.98
N VAL A 107 9.17 14.26 11.26
CA VAL A 107 9.65 14.26 9.87
C VAL A 107 8.44 14.12 8.93
N ASN A 108 8.34 14.98 7.91
CA ASN A 108 7.26 14.88 6.93
C ASN A 108 7.37 13.56 6.16
N ILE A 109 6.25 12.85 6.02
CA ILE A 109 6.23 11.51 5.43
C ILE A 109 6.70 11.51 3.97
N LYS A 110 6.51 12.63 3.24
CA LYS A 110 6.94 12.78 1.85
C LYS A 110 8.47 12.82 1.67
N ASP A 111 9.19 13.26 2.70
CA ASP A 111 10.65 13.37 2.66
C ASP A 111 11.33 12.03 2.99
N ILE A 112 10.57 11.05 3.48
CA ILE A 112 11.05 9.73 3.89
C ILE A 112 11.08 8.80 2.68
N SER A 113 12.14 8.01 2.57
CA SER A 113 12.22 6.97 1.56
C SER A 113 11.02 6.01 1.63
N HIS A 114 10.27 5.93 0.54
CA HIS A 114 9.04 5.13 0.46
C HIS A 114 9.27 3.67 0.87
N SER A 115 10.36 3.05 0.39
CA SER A 115 10.70 1.66 0.77
C SER A 115 11.02 1.52 2.25
N PHE A 116 11.72 2.49 2.85
CA PHE A 116 12.00 2.51 4.28
C PHE A 116 10.73 2.73 5.10
N TYR A 117 9.87 3.66 4.69
CA TYR A 117 8.62 3.97 5.38
C TYR A 117 7.69 2.76 5.46
N HIS A 118 7.49 2.06 4.34
CA HIS A 118 6.65 0.86 4.29
C HIS A 118 7.25 -0.36 4.99
N GLN A 119 8.54 -0.36 5.35
CA GLN A 119 9.10 -1.37 6.26
C GLN A 119 8.79 -1.10 7.73
N ARG A 120 8.35 0.12 8.07
CA ARG A 120 8.02 0.53 9.45
C ARG A 120 6.52 0.52 9.74
N ILE A 121 5.69 0.42 8.71
CA ILE A 121 4.23 0.47 8.83
C ILE A 121 3.64 -0.80 8.23
N ALA A 122 2.70 -1.40 8.97
CA ALA A 122 1.91 -2.53 8.50
C ALA A 122 0.45 -2.12 8.31
N LEU A 123 -0.19 -2.63 7.26
CA LEU A 123 -1.61 -2.47 6.99
C LEU A 123 -2.30 -3.83 7.02
N VAL A 124 -3.36 -3.95 7.83
CA VAL A 124 -4.29 -5.08 7.76
C VAL A 124 -5.57 -4.57 7.10
N ALA A 125 -5.77 -4.95 5.84
CA ALA A 125 -6.93 -4.56 5.07
C ALA A 125 -8.18 -5.36 5.49
N GLN A 126 -9.36 -4.77 5.29
CA GLN A 126 -10.63 -5.45 5.54
C GLN A 126 -10.81 -6.68 4.64
N GLU A 127 -10.40 -6.58 3.37
CA GLU A 127 -10.32 -7.68 2.43
C GLU A 127 -8.84 -8.04 2.22
N PRO A 128 -8.37 -9.21 2.72
CA PRO A 128 -6.98 -9.60 2.56
C PRO A 128 -6.68 -9.93 1.10
N VAL A 129 -5.48 -9.56 0.65
CA VAL A 129 -4.98 -9.90 -0.69
C VAL A 129 -3.98 -11.04 -0.55
N LEU A 130 -4.29 -12.19 -1.17
CA LEU A 130 -3.36 -13.30 -1.33
C LEU A 130 -2.97 -13.41 -2.80
N TYR A 131 -1.66 -13.51 -3.02
CA TYR A 131 -1.07 -13.76 -4.33
C TYR A 131 -1.10 -15.25 -4.65
N ASN A 132 -1.18 -15.56 -5.96
CA ASN A 132 -1.07 -16.93 -6.44
C ASN A 132 0.33 -17.47 -6.11
N GLY A 133 0.39 -18.46 -5.21
CA GLY A 133 1.61 -18.94 -4.60
C GLY A 133 1.30 -19.71 -3.31
N SER A 134 2.34 -20.25 -2.68
CA SER A 134 2.16 -20.99 -1.43
C SER A 134 1.80 -20.09 -0.25
N VAL A 135 1.32 -20.67 0.84
CA VAL A 135 1.17 -19.98 2.13
C VAL A 135 2.50 -19.35 2.55
N ARG A 136 3.59 -20.11 2.44
CA ARG A 136 4.96 -19.64 2.70
C ARG A 136 5.29 -18.39 1.87
N TYR A 137 5.01 -18.42 0.58
CA TYR A 137 5.26 -17.30 -0.32
C TYR A 137 4.49 -16.04 0.12
N ASN A 138 3.22 -16.18 0.47
CA ASN A 138 2.40 -15.06 0.90
C ASN A 138 2.86 -14.47 2.25
N ILE A 139 3.27 -15.29 3.22
CA ILE A 139 3.76 -14.80 4.52
C ILE A 139 5.11 -14.09 4.38
N LEU A 140 5.99 -14.59 3.50
CA LEU A 140 7.32 -14.02 3.26
C LEU A 140 7.32 -12.90 2.21
N TYR A 141 6.16 -12.57 1.63
CA TYR A 141 6.06 -11.55 0.58
C TYR A 141 6.54 -10.19 1.11
N GLY A 142 7.55 -9.60 0.45
CA GLY A 142 8.18 -8.34 0.88
C GLY A 142 9.20 -8.48 2.02
N CYS A 143 9.44 -9.70 2.52
CA CYS A 143 10.30 -10.00 3.66
C CYS A 143 11.43 -10.98 3.27
N GLU A 144 12.20 -10.66 2.22
CA GLU A 144 13.30 -11.52 1.72
C GLU A 144 14.40 -11.79 2.76
N TRP A 145 14.50 -10.96 3.78
CA TRP A 145 15.44 -11.09 4.90
C TRP A 145 14.95 -12.03 6.01
N ALA A 146 13.67 -12.43 6.00
CA ALA A 146 13.07 -13.20 7.08
C ALA A 146 13.42 -14.69 6.97
N THR A 147 13.74 -15.30 8.10
CA THR A 147 14.05 -16.73 8.18
C THR A 147 12.78 -17.58 8.26
N GLU A 148 12.91 -18.89 8.07
CA GLU A 148 11.81 -19.83 8.32
C GLU A 148 11.33 -19.78 9.77
N GLU A 149 12.24 -19.58 10.74
CA GLU A 149 11.88 -19.43 12.14
C GLU A 149 11.04 -18.17 12.39
N ASP A 150 11.37 -17.05 11.74
CA ASP A 150 10.58 -15.82 11.79
C ASP A 150 9.16 -16.04 11.26
N MET A 151 9.04 -16.74 10.13
CA MET A 151 7.77 -17.07 9.51
C MET A 151 6.90 -17.96 10.42
N LEU A 152 7.49 -18.99 11.04
CA LEU A 152 6.78 -19.85 11.98
C LEU A 152 6.33 -19.09 13.24
N ARG A 153 7.18 -18.21 13.77
CA ARG A 153 6.87 -17.35 14.92
C ARG A 153 5.73 -16.38 14.61
N ALA A 154 5.77 -15.72 13.46
CA ALA A 154 4.71 -14.83 13.00
C ALA A 154 3.39 -15.60 12.80
N SER A 155 3.44 -16.78 12.18
CA SER A 155 2.27 -17.64 11.98
C SER A 155 1.60 -18.10 13.28
N LYS A 156 2.41 -18.43 14.30
CA LYS A 156 1.89 -18.78 15.62
C LYS A 156 1.27 -17.58 16.32
N THR A 157 1.91 -16.41 16.22
CA THR A 157 1.40 -15.15 16.79
C THR A 157 0.07 -14.74 16.15
N ALA A 158 -0.08 -14.95 14.85
CA ALA A 158 -1.33 -14.71 14.12
C ALA A 158 -2.37 -15.84 14.25
N ASN A 159 -2.09 -16.89 15.04
CA ASN A 159 -2.95 -18.06 15.25
C ASN A 159 -3.32 -18.82 13.95
N VAL A 160 -2.44 -18.82 12.95
CA VAL A 160 -2.65 -19.53 11.67
C VAL A 160 -1.82 -20.81 11.53
N HIS A 161 -0.81 -21.00 12.38
CA HIS A 161 0.11 -22.14 12.27
C HIS A 161 -0.60 -23.49 12.25
N ASN A 162 -1.51 -23.74 13.21
CA ASN A 162 -2.19 -25.03 13.34
C ASN A 162 -3.05 -25.34 12.10
N PHE A 163 -3.82 -24.36 11.62
CA PHE A 163 -4.60 -24.48 10.40
C PHE A 163 -3.71 -24.84 9.20
N VAL A 164 -2.59 -24.12 9.03
CA VAL A 164 -1.68 -24.36 7.91
C VAL A 164 -1.05 -25.75 8.00
N THR A 165 -0.69 -26.23 9.18
CA THR A 165 -0.09 -27.58 9.36
C THR A 165 -1.05 -28.73 9.11
N GLU A 166 -2.36 -28.49 9.16
CA GLU A 166 -3.39 -29.49 8.85
C GLU A 166 -3.63 -29.64 7.34
N LEU A 167 -3.17 -28.67 6.53
CA LEU A 167 -3.24 -28.77 5.07
C LEU A 167 -2.30 -29.87 4.56
N GLU A 168 -2.69 -30.55 3.47
CA GLU A 168 -1.94 -31.68 2.88
C GLU A 168 -0.45 -31.35 2.62
N LYS A 169 -0.15 -30.12 2.21
CA LYS A 169 1.21 -29.66 1.92
C LYS A 169 1.73 -28.64 2.92
N GLY A 170 1.06 -28.46 4.07
CA GLY A 170 1.46 -27.48 5.06
C GLY A 170 1.59 -26.08 4.47
N TYR A 171 2.72 -25.44 4.75
CA TYR A 171 3.09 -24.12 4.22
C TYR A 171 3.32 -24.06 2.71
N ASP A 172 3.51 -25.21 2.05
CA ASP A 172 3.69 -25.29 0.61
C ASP A 172 2.36 -25.49 -0.14
N THR A 173 1.24 -25.50 0.60
CA THR A 173 -0.11 -25.45 0.02
C THR A 173 -0.30 -24.16 -0.76
N ASN A 174 -0.81 -24.26 -1.98
CA ASN A 174 -1.09 -23.10 -2.82
C ASN A 174 -2.39 -22.43 -2.37
N CYS A 175 -2.39 -21.11 -2.20
CA CYS A 175 -3.57 -20.34 -1.80
C CYS A 175 -4.61 -20.19 -2.94
N GLY A 176 -4.19 -20.41 -4.20
CA GLY A 176 -4.97 -20.06 -5.38
C GLY A 176 -5.06 -18.55 -5.63
N GLU A 177 -5.68 -18.14 -6.74
CA GLU A 177 -5.89 -16.72 -7.03
C GLU A 177 -6.84 -16.11 -5.97
N LYS A 178 -6.42 -15.02 -5.32
CA LYS A 178 -7.17 -14.33 -4.24
C LYS A 178 -7.53 -15.20 -3.03
N GLY A 179 -6.84 -16.31 -2.78
CA GLY A 179 -7.08 -17.11 -1.57
C GLY A 179 -8.36 -17.93 -1.57
N VAL A 180 -8.97 -18.15 -2.74
CA VAL A 180 -10.26 -18.88 -2.88
C VAL A 180 -10.20 -20.31 -2.29
N GLN A 181 -9.02 -20.87 -2.08
CA GLN A 181 -8.83 -22.21 -1.51
C GLN A 181 -8.60 -22.22 0.02
N MET A 182 -8.66 -21.07 0.69
CA MET A 182 -8.20 -20.90 2.08
C MET A 182 -9.32 -20.55 3.07
N SER A 183 -10.59 -20.81 2.72
CA SER A 183 -11.76 -20.59 3.59
C SER A 183 -12.16 -21.83 4.38
#